data_AF-A0A1Q6EDR8-F1
#
_entry.id   AF-A0A1Q6EDR8-F1
#
_cell.length_a   1.000
_cell.length_b   1.000
_cell.length_c   1.000
_cell.angle_alpha   90.00
_cell.angle_beta   90.00
_cell.angle_gamma   90.00
#
_symmetry.space_group_name_H-M   'P 1'
#
loop_
_entity.id
_entity.type
_entity.pdbx_description
1 polymer ?
#
loop_
_entity_poly.entity_id
_entity_poly.type
_entity_poly.pdbx_seq_one_letter_code
_entity_poly.pdbx_strand_id
1 'polypeptide(L)'
;MTGTRQNIHGAPRAAKYFETGLHLMVLAAAVTMVIWVSQETLENKSFLADSRYMHFQFWVCILFLFDITMEWIMSPRKWKYICTHLLFIIVSVPYLNILEWAGIDVQPRIMYLIRLVPLFRAGYVLALVSRTFTSRQSLSMLWVYITWVAVSVYFAAMMFFVEEHYINPQVDTFWTSLWWAFLEMTTCGTNIPTLTPTGKVLGVVLSVEGLTLFPVFTVYITNAVLKINRSRNDGDSSSDTAASVSSPTAEGSAAGSPGHANG
;
A
#
# COMPACT_ATOMS: atom_id res chain seq x y z
N MET A 1 -5.80 40.53 24.40
CA MET A 1 -6.78 40.45 23.29
C MET A 1 -6.28 39.37 22.32
N THR A 2 -6.73 38.12 22.53
CA THR A 2 -7.60 37.36 21.61
C THR A 2 -6.90 37.07 20.26
N GLY A 3 -6.39 35.89 19.95
CA GLY A 3 -6.92 34.56 20.22
C GLY A 3 -7.57 34.02 18.94
N THR A 4 -6.77 33.44 18.05
CA THR A 4 -7.29 32.68 16.89
C THR A 4 -6.45 31.43 16.66
N ARG A 5 -6.55 30.49 17.62
CA ARG A 5 -6.35 29.07 17.29
C ARG A 5 -7.46 28.70 16.32
N GLN A 6 -7.16 28.66 15.03
CA GLN A 6 -8.06 28.03 14.05
C GLN A 6 -8.16 26.54 14.40
N ASN A 7 -9.32 26.21 14.94
CA ASN A 7 -9.75 24.91 15.37
C ASN A 7 -10.01 24.04 14.13
N ILE A 8 -9.01 23.26 13.68
CA ILE A 8 -9.16 22.29 12.58
C ILE A 8 -9.57 20.92 13.16
N HIS A 9 -10.54 20.90 14.06
CA HIS A 9 -11.13 19.70 14.64
C HIS A 9 -12.63 19.76 14.48
N GLY A 10 -13.10 19.39 13.28
CA GLY A 10 -14.53 19.41 12.99
C GLY A 10 -14.93 18.91 11.61
N ALA A 11 -14.21 17.96 11.01
CA ALA A 11 -14.88 17.12 9.99
C ALA A 11 -15.89 16.25 10.76
N PRO A 12 -17.20 16.30 10.46
CA PRO A 12 -18.19 15.48 11.17
C PRO A 12 -17.75 14.03 11.05
N ARG A 13 -17.79 13.26 12.14
CA ARG A 13 -17.31 11.87 12.16
C ARG A 13 -17.89 11.07 10.99
N ALA A 14 -19.13 11.38 10.59
CA ALA A 14 -19.80 10.87 9.39
C ALA A 14 -19.05 11.11 8.07
N ALA A 15 -18.45 12.28 7.83
CA ALA A 15 -17.65 12.57 6.64
C ALA A 15 -16.40 11.67 6.58
N LYS A 16 -15.74 11.44 7.73
CA LYS A 16 -14.59 10.52 7.79
C LYS A 16 -14.99 9.07 7.54
N TYR A 17 -16.16 8.63 7.99
CA TYR A 17 -16.67 7.28 7.71
C TYR A 17 -17.11 7.14 6.25
N PHE A 18 -17.70 8.19 5.67
CA PHE A 18 -18.07 8.25 4.26
C PHE A 18 -16.83 8.18 3.35
N GLU A 19 -15.79 8.98 3.63
CA GLU A 19 -14.50 8.90 2.91
C GLU A 19 -13.86 7.52 3.05
N THR A 20 -13.89 6.93 4.25
CA THR A 20 -13.33 5.58 4.47
C THR A 20 -14.13 4.52 3.69
N GLY A 21 -15.45 4.62 3.66
CA GLY A 21 -16.32 3.72 2.90
C GLY A 21 -16.12 3.85 1.39
N LEU A 22 -15.94 5.08 0.90
CA LEU A 22 -15.63 5.37 -0.49
C LEU A 22 -14.29 4.74 -0.90
N HIS A 23 -13.22 4.97 -0.14
CA HIS A 23 -11.92 4.34 -0.40
C HIS A 23 -11.96 2.81 -0.33
N LEU A 24 -12.77 2.23 0.57
CA LEU A 24 -12.93 0.78 0.66
C LEU A 24 -13.69 0.22 -0.54
N MET A 25 -14.71 0.92 -1.02
CA MET A 25 -15.45 0.56 -2.23
C MET A 25 -14.57 0.65 -3.48
N VAL A 26 -13.74 1.68 -3.57
CA VAL A 26 -12.78 1.90 -4.66
C VAL A 26 -11.67 0.86 -4.62
N LEU A 27 -11.20 0.47 -3.43
CA LEU A 27 -10.29 -0.66 -3.26
C LEU A 27 -10.93 -1.96 -3.73
N ALA A 28 -12.17 -2.24 -3.31
CA ALA A 28 -12.89 -3.43 -3.73
C ALA A 28 -13.07 -3.45 -5.25
N ALA A 29 -13.44 -2.32 -5.86
CA ALA A 29 -13.55 -2.18 -7.31
C ALA A 29 -12.21 -2.38 -8.03
N ALA A 30 -11.09 -1.88 -7.48
CA ALA A 30 -9.76 -2.12 -8.01
C ALA A 30 -9.37 -3.59 -7.90
N VAL A 31 -9.56 -4.23 -6.74
CA VAL A 31 -9.28 -5.66 -6.53
C VAL A 31 -10.12 -6.52 -7.47
N THR A 32 -11.43 -6.23 -7.59
CA THR A 32 -12.30 -6.89 -8.56
C THR A 32 -11.80 -6.70 -9.98
N MET A 33 -11.35 -5.50 -10.35
CA MET A 33 -10.81 -5.25 -11.68
C MET A 33 -9.51 -6.02 -11.94
N VAL A 34 -8.65 -6.16 -10.94
CA VAL A 34 -7.41 -6.94 -11.02
C VAL A 34 -7.68 -8.42 -11.16
N ILE A 35 -8.61 -8.95 -10.37
CA ILE A 35 -9.06 -10.34 -10.47
C ILE A 35 -9.63 -10.61 -11.86
N TRP A 36 -10.40 -9.65 -12.41
CA TRP A 36 -11.01 -9.80 -13.71
C TRP A 36 -10.00 -9.74 -14.86
N VAL A 37 -9.08 -8.75 -14.85
CA VAL A 37 -7.96 -8.68 -15.80
C VAL A 37 -7.09 -9.93 -15.73
N SER A 38 -6.89 -10.46 -14.52
CA SER A 38 -6.13 -11.68 -14.30
C SER A 38 -6.82 -12.91 -14.89
N GLN A 39 -8.10 -13.11 -14.60
CA GLN A 39 -8.89 -14.20 -15.18
C GLN A 39 -8.92 -14.13 -16.71
N GLU A 40 -9.08 -12.93 -17.25
CA GLU A 40 -9.07 -12.69 -18.69
C GLU A 40 -7.72 -12.97 -19.34
N THR A 41 -6.62 -12.64 -18.66
CA THR A 41 -5.25 -12.94 -19.12
C THR A 41 -4.97 -14.45 -19.09
N LEU A 42 -5.51 -15.17 -18.11
CA LEU A 42 -5.30 -16.61 -17.92
C LEU A 42 -6.16 -17.49 -18.83
N GLU A 43 -7.35 -17.03 -19.23
CA GLU A 43 -8.30 -17.84 -20.01
C GLU A 43 -8.01 -17.89 -21.52
N ASN A 44 -7.03 -17.12 -22.02
CA ASN A 44 -6.54 -17.15 -23.41
C ASN A 44 -7.67 -17.23 -24.47
N LYS A 45 -8.79 -16.52 -24.24
CA LYS A 45 -9.87 -16.36 -25.22
C LYS A 45 -9.65 -15.05 -25.98
N SER A 46 -9.84 -15.11 -27.29
CA SER A 46 -9.44 -14.09 -28.26
C SER A 46 -9.76 -12.66 -27.81
N PHE A 47 -8.66 -11.97 -27.51
CA PHE A 47 -8.47 -10.67 -26.87
C PHE A 47 -9.14 -9.42 -27.49
N LEU A 48 -10.10 -9.53 -28.42
CA LEU A 48 -10.64 -8.34 -29.13
C LEU A 48 -12.14 -8.40 -29.52
N ALA A 49 -12.91 -9.41 -29.10
CA ALA A 49 -14.26 -9.61 -29.65
C ALA A 49 -15.42 -9.67 -28.64
N ASP A 50 -15.17 -9.67 -27.33
CA ASP A 50 -16.28 -9.70 -26.38
C ASP A 50 -16.66 -8.28 -25.95
N SER A 51 -17.75 -7.76 -26.53
CA SER A 51 -18.34 -6.45 -26.21
C SER A 51 -18.61 -6.26 -24.71
N ARG A 52 -18.69 -7.37 -23.95
CA ARG A 52 -18.80 -7.39 -22.49
C ARG A 52 -17.58 -6.83 -21.78
N TYR A 53 -16.37 -7.06 -22.30
CA TYR A 53 -15.14 -6.54 -21.71
C TYR A 53 -15.09 -5.01 -21.79
N MET A 54 -15.30 -4.48 -22.99
CA MET A 54 -15.32 -3.05 -23.25
C MET A 54 -16.41 -2.34 -22.42
N HIS A 55 -17.63 -2.90 -22.39
CA HIS A 55 -18.70 -2.36 -21.52
C HIS A 55 -18.33 -2.37 -20.03
N PHE A 56 -17.76 -3.47 -19.52
CA PHE A 56 -17.39 -3.55 -18.11
C PHE A 56 -16.26 -2.57 -17.78
N GLN A 57 -15.20 -2.51 -18.59
CA GLN A 57 -14.10 -1.58 -18.39
C GLN A 57 -14.58 -0.12 -18.41
N PHE A 58 -15.50 0.21 -19.31
CA PHE A 58 -16.15 1.52 -19.38
C PHE A 58 -16.91 1.85 -18.08
N TRP A 59 -17.72 0.93 -17.56
CA TRP A 59 -18.43 1.12 -16.28
C TRP A 59 -17.48 1.31 -15.10
N VAL A 60 -16.39 0.54 -15.04
CA VAL A 60 -15.38 0.71 -13.99
C VAL A 60 -14.69 2.08 -14.13
N CYS A 61 -14.34 2.52 -15.34
CA CYS A 61 -13.81 3.86 -15.57
C CYS A 61 -14.77 4.97 -15.15
N ILE A 62 -16.08 4.80 -15.40
CA ILE A 62 -17.11 5.73 -14.91
C ILE A 62 -17.11 5.79 -13.39
N LEU A 63 -17.05 4.64 -12.70
CA LEU A 63 -17.00 4.61 -11.23
C LEU A 63 -15.77 5.35 -10.69
N PHE A 64 -14.61 5.21 -11.33
CA PHE A 64 -13.40 5.96 -10.93
C PHE A 64 -13.49 7.46 -11.23
N LEU A 65 -14.00 7.84 -12.39
CA LEU A 65 -14.27 9.25 -12.71
C LEU A 65 -15.25 9.86 -11.70
N PHE A 66 -16.25 9.10 -11.28
CA PHE A 66 -17.20 9.51 -10.26
C PHE A 66 -16.53 9.69 -8.90
N ASP A 67 -15.68 8.74 -8.48
CA ASP A 67 -14.88 8.82 -7.25
C ASP A 67 -14.00 10.07 -7.20
N ILE A 68 -13.23 10.33 -8.28
CA ILE A 68 -12.42 11.54 -8.43
C ILE A 68 -13.27 12.80 -8.35
N THR A 69 -14.43 12.79 -9.00
CA THR A 69 -15.32 13.95 -9.02
C THR A 69 -15.87 14.23 -7.62
N MET A 70 -16.26 13.20 -6.88
CA MET A 70 -16.72 13.32 -5.49
C MET A 70 -15.62 13.88 -4.59
N GLU A 71 -14.40 13.34 -4.67
CA GLU A 71 -13.29 13.80 -3.84
C GLU A 71 -12.82 15.21 -4.24
N TRP A 72 -12.89 15.57 -5.52
CA TRP A 72 -12.65 16.93 -6.02
C TRP A 72 -13.67 17.94 -5.48
N ILE A 73 -14.96 17.58 -5.44
CA ILE A 73 -16.02 18.42 -4.89
C ILE A 73 -15.81 18.65 -3.38
N MET A 74 -15.36 17.62 -2.66
CA MET A 74 -15.15 17.69 -1.22
C MET A 74 -13.83 18.37 -0.84
N SER A 75 -12.90 18.55 -1.78
CA SER A 75 -11.60 19.18 -1.53
C SER A 75 -11.69 20.72 -1.43
N PRO A 76 -11.16 21.34 -0.35
CA PRO A 76 -11.20 22.79 -0.16
C PRO A 76 -10.32 23.58 -1.15
N ARG A 77 -9.36 22.94 -1.85
CA ARG A 77 -8.46 23.58 -2.82
C ARG A 77 -8.44 22.85 -4.17
N LYS A 78 -9.47 23.11 -4.98
CA LYS A 78 -9.77 22.47 -6.27
C LYS A 78 -8.58 22.37 -7.23
N TRP A 79 -7.80 23.44 -7.41
CA TRP A 79 -6.65 23.47 -8.33
C TRP A 79 -5.46 22.63 -7.85
N LYS A 80 -5.14 22.69 -6.55
CA LYS A 80 -4.07 21.89 -5.97
C LYS A 80 -4.41 20.39 -5.99
N TYR A 81 -5.70 20.07 -5.84
CA TYR A 81 -6.19 18.70 -5.96
C TYR A 81 -5.96 18.13 -7.37
N ILE A 82 -6.36 18.88 -8.42
CA ILE A 82 -6.14 18.47 -9.82
C ILE A 82 -4.65 18.28 -10.12
N CYS A 83 -3.78 19.21 -9.71
CA CYS A 83 -2.34 19.05 -9.94
C CYS A 83 -1.74 17.83 -9.22
N THR A 84 -2.28 17.45 -8.06
CA THR A 84 -1.77 16.29 -7.30
C THR A 84 -2.29 14.96 -7.84
N HIS A 85 -3.50 14.95 -8.42
CA HIS A 85 -4.18 13.75 -8.96
C HIS A 85 -4.23 13.72 -10.50
N LEU A 86 -3.40 14.51 -11.19
CA LEU A 86 -3.41 14.61 -12.65
C LEU A 86 -3.15 13.25 -13.32
N LEU A 87 -2.18 12.47 -12.81
CA LEU A 87 -1.91 11.12 -13.31
C LEU A 87 -3.13 10.21 -13.16
N PHE A 88 -3.90 10.37 -12.09
CA PHE A 88 -5.09 9.55 -11.85
C PHE A 88 -6.23 9.90 -12.80
N ILE A 89 -6.40 11.18 -13.12
CA ILE A 89 -7.37 11.63 -14.14
C ILE A 89 -7.03 11.03 -15.50
N ILE A 90 -5.76 11.11 -15.91
CA ILE A 90 -5.28 10.53 -17.18
C ILE A 90 -5.55 9.03 -17.21
N VAL A 91 -5.12 8.32 -16.16
CA VAL A 91 -5.21 6.85 -16.09
C VAL A 91 -6.67 6.34 -15.93
N SER A 92 -7.60 7.18 -15.49
CA SER A 92 -9.01 6.81 -15.34
C SER A 92 -9.81 6.86 -16.65
N VAL A 93 -9.27 7.44 -17.72
CA VAL A 93 -9.94 7.54 -19.01
C VAL A 93 -10.04 6.16 -19.69
N PRO A 94 -11.22 5.74 -20.21
CA PRO A 94 -11.39 4.47 -20.90
C PRO A 94 -10.83 4.52 -22.33
N TYR A 95 -9.51 4.59 -22.48
CA TYR A 95 -8.84 4.73 -23.77
C TYR A 95 -9.18 3.61 -24.76
N LEU A 96 -9.18 2.34 -24.33
CA LEU A 96 -9.52 1.21 -25.21
C LEU A 96 -10.92 1.36 -25.81
N ASN A 97 -11.90 1.78 -25.00
CA ASN A 97 -13.29 1.96 -25.44
C ASN A 97 -13.45 3.17 -26.38
N ILE A 98 -12.63 4.23 -26.20
CA ILE A 98 -12.61 5.39 -27.09
C ILE A 98 -12.02 5.02 -28.46
N LEU A 99 -10.93 4.26 -28.46
CA LEU A 99 -10.27 3.82 -29.69
C LEU A 99 -11.16 2.88 -30.52
N GLU A 100 -11.87 1.95 -29.86
CA GLU A 100 -12.83 1.06 -30.50
C GLU A 100 -13.99 1.86 -31.13
N TRP A 101 -14.60 2.80 -30.39
CA TRP A 101 -15.68 3.65 -30.88
C TRP A 101 -15.24 4.57 -32.03
N ALA A 102 -13.99 5.03 -32.02
CA ALA A 102 -13.44 5.86 -33.07
C ALA A 102 -13.01 5.06 -34.31
N GLY A 103 -12.97 3.72 -34.23
CA GLY A 103 -12.52 2.85 -35.32
C GLY A 103 -11.06 3.09 -35.72
N ILE A 104 -10.24 3.63 -34.82
CA ILE A 104 -8.85 3.98 -35.10
C ILE A 104 -7.97 2.77 -34.79
N ASP A 105 -7.45 2.13 -35.83
CA ASP A 105 -6.45 1.09 -35.70
C ASP A 105 -5.10 1.73 -35.39
N VAL A 106 -4.74 1.77 -34.10
CA VAL A 106 -3.46 2.33 -33.66
C VAL A 106 -2.34 1.31 -33.82
N GLN A 107 -1.13 1.81 -34.05
CA GLN A 107 0.06 0.98 -34.18
C GLN A 107 0.16 -0.03 -33.01
N PRO A 108 0.56 -1.30 -33.25
CA PRO A 108 0.56 -2.36 -32.24
C PRO A 108 1.31 -1.99 -30.95
N ARG A 109 2.34 -1.16 -31.07
CA ARG A 109 3.16 -0.66 -29.96
C ARG A 109 2.42 0.32 -29.06
N ILE A 110 1.48 1.10 -29.62
CA ILE A 110 0.63 2.04 -28.87
C ILE A 110 -0.55 1.29 -28.24
N MET A 111 -1.17 0.35 -28.97
CA MET A 111 -2.16 -0.58 -28.39
C MET A 111 -1.60 -1.28 -27.16
N TYR A 112 -0.33 -1.69 -27.23
CA TYR A 112 0.37 -2.30 -26.10
C TYR A 112 0.45 -1.37 -24.88
N LEU A 113 0.91 -0.13 -25.06
CA LEU A 113 0.98 0.86 -23.97
C LEU A 113 -0.40 1.16 -23.37
N ILE A 114 -1.44 1.21 -24.20
CA ILE A 114 -2.82 1.45 -23.75
C ILE A 114 -3.34 0.27 -22.92
N ARG A 115 -2.94 -0.97 -23.22
CA ARG A 115 -3.27 -2.16 -22.40
C ARG A 115 -2.63 -2.13 -21.01
N LEU A 116 -1.56 -1.37 -20.81
CA LEU A 116 -0.93 -1.21 -19.49
C LEU A 116 -1.62 -0.18 -18.61
N VAL A 117 -2.42 0.73 -19.18
CA VAL A 117 -3.11 1.80 -18.43
C VAL A 117 -3.98 1.26 -17.29
N PRO A 118 -4.81 0.21 -17.48
CA PRO A 118 -5.61 -0.33 -16.38
C PRO A 118 -4.77 -0.93 -15.24
N LEU A 119 -3.56 -1.39 -15.53
CA LEU A 119 -2.61 -1.90 -14.54
C LEU A 119 -2.03 -0.78 -13.69
N PHE A 120 -1.57 0.30 -14.33
CA PHE A 120 -1.12 1.50 -13.64
C PHE A 120 -2.24 2.11 -12.77
N ARG A 121 -3.48 2.02 -13.24
CA ARG A 121 -4.66 2.42 -12.46
C ARG A 121 -4.79 1.62 -11.18
N ALA A 122 -4.75 0.29 -11.28
CA ALA A 122 -4.89 -0.59 -10.13
C ALA A 122 -3.75 -0.39 -9.11
N GLY A 123 -2.51 -0.26 -9.59
CA GLY A 123 -1.37 0.09 -8.76
C GLY A 123 -1.55 1.42 -8.04
N TYR A 124 -2.00 2.47 -8.73
CA TYR A 124 -2.21 3.77 -8.09
C TYR A 124 -3.35 3.76 -7.04
N VAL A 125 -4.44 3.06 -7.32
CA VAL A 125 -5.57 2.96 -6.38
C VAL A 125 -5.16 2.25 -5.11
N LEU A 126 -4.37 1.19 -5.24
CA LEU A 126 -3.77 0.54 -4.09
C LEU A 126 -2.92 1.57 -3.31
N ALA A 127 -2.15 2.44 -3.99
CA ALA A 127 -1.24 3.46 -3.40
C ALA A 127 -2.02 4.41 -2.50
N LEU A 128 -3.12 4.92 -3.02
CA LEU A 128 -4.00 5.82 -2.30
C LEU A 128 -4.61 5.16 -1.06
N VAL A 129 -5.12 3.93 -1.19
CA VAL A 129 -5.80 3.23 -0.10
C VAL A 129 -4.82 2.80 1.00
N SER A 130 -3.62 2.38 0.62
CA SER A 130 -2.60 2.03 1.60
C SER A 130 -2.19 3.20 2.50
N ARG A 131 -2.23 4.42 1.95
CA ARG A 131 -1.94 5.66 2.68
C ARG A 131 -3.01 5.95 3.73
N THR A 132 -4.28 5.60 3.47
CA THR A 132 -5.38 5.82 4.41
C THR A 132 -5.47 4.72 5.48
N PHE A 133 -5.14 3.47 5.13
CA PHE A 133 -5.15 2.32 6.05
C PHE A 133 -4.04 2.39 7.11
N THR A 134 -2.87 2.90 6.72
CA THR A 134 -1.70 3.08 7.61
C THR A 134 -1.98 3.99 8.82
N SER A 135 -3.00 4.86 8.74
CA SER A 135 -3.29 5.85 9.78
C SER A 135 -3.94 5.28 11.06
N ARG A 136 -4.51 4.05 11.05
CA ARG A 136 -5.43 3.62 12.13
C ARG A 136 -5.00 2.43 12.98
N GLN A 137 -3.92 1.70 12.68
CA GLN A 137 -3.45 0.62 13.56
C GLN A 137 -1.93 0.61 13.74
N SER A 138 -1.45 0.55 14.98
CA SER A 138 -0.02 0.49 15.35
C SER A 138 0.69 -0.82 14.99
N LEU A 139 0.03 -1.73 14.27
CA LEU A 139 0.56 -2.95 13.66
C LEU A 139 0.63 -2.84 12.12
N SER A 140 0.23 -1.72 11.51
CA SER A 140 -0.19 -1.67 10.10
C SER A 140 0.94 -1.50 9.06
N MET A 141 2.02 -0.77 9.34
CA MET A 141 2.95 -0.33 8.28
C MET A 141 3.71 -1.48 7.60
N LEU A 142 4.20 -2.46 8.37
CA LEU A 142 4.90 -3.61 7.79
C LEU A 142 3.94 -4.49 6.97
N TRP A 143 2.73 -4.76 7.48
CA TRP A 143 1.73 -5.55 6.76
C TRP A 143 1.26 -4.87 5.48
N VAL A 144 1.08 -3.54 5.51
CA VAL A 144 0.79 -2.74 4.32
C VAL A 144 1.94 -2.85 3.32
N TYR A 145 3.19 -2.72 3.76
CA TYR A 145 4.36 -2.86 2.91
C TYR A 145 4.52 -4.26 2.31
N ILE A 146 4.29 -5.32 3.09
CA ILE A 146 4.30 -6.71 2.58
C ILE A 146 3.18 -6.92 1.56
N THR A 147 1.98 -6.37 1.81
CA THR A 147 0.86 -6.47 0.87
C THR A 147 1.17 -5.72 -0.42
N TRP A 148 1.84 -4.57 -0.33
CA TRP A 148 2.34 -3.83 -1.48
C TRP A 148 3.26 -4.65 -2.35
N VAL A 149 4.27 -5.23 -1.73
CA VAL A 149 5.27 -6.03 -2.41
C VAL A 149 4.64 -7.30 -2.99
N ALA A 150 3.70 -7.93 -2.29
CA ALA A 150 2.98 -9.09 -2.82
C ALA A 150 2.17 -8.74 -4.08
N VAL A 151 1.53 -7.57 -4.08
CA VAL A 151 0.73 -7.12 -5.23
C VAL A 151 1.63 -6.69 -6.39
N SER A 152 2.74 -6.00 -6.15
CA SER A 152 3.69 -5.62 -7.21
C SER A 152 4.29 -6.86 -7.89
N VAL A 153 4.72 -7.87 -7.12
CA VAL A 153 5.20 -9.15 -7.65
C VAL A 153 4.15 -9.83 -8.51
N TYR A 154 2.90 -9.88 -8.04
CA TYR A 154 1.81 -10.48 -8.78
C TYR A 154 1.58 -9.79 -10.13
N PHE A 155 1.56 -8.45 -10.14
CA PHE A 155 1.39 -7.70 -11.37
C PHE A 155 2.58 -7.79 -12.31
N ALA A 156 3.80 -7.79 -11.78
CA ALA A 156 5.00 -7.97 -12.58
C ALA A 156 5.03 -9.35 -13.22
N ALA A 157 4.64 -10.41 -12.48
CA ALA A 157 4.47 -11.75 -13.03
C ALA A 157 3.43 -11.80 -14.15
N MET A 158 2.29 -11.12 -13.97
CA MET A 158 1.24 -11.06 -14.99
C MET A 158 1.72 -10.33 -16.24
N MET A 159 2.36 -9.17 -16.08
CA MET A 159 2.89 -8.41 -17.22
C MET A 159 4.00 -9.18 -17.95
N PHE A 160 4.87 -9.85 -17.19
CA PHE A 160 5.91 -10.71 -17.74
C PHE A 160 5.32 -11.89 -18.52
N PHE A 161 4.28 -12.54 -18.00
CA PHE A 161 3.57 -13.60 -18.69
C PHE A 161 2.98 -13.13 -20.03
N VAL A 162 2.25 -12.01 -20.03
CA VAL A 162 1.64 -11.45 -21.26
C VAL A 162 2.68 -11.18 -22.34
N GLU A 163 3.85 -10.68 -21.95
CA GLU A 163 4.90 -10.30 -22.88
C GLU A 163 5.75 -11.44 -23.39
N GLU A 164 6.12 -12.37 -22.50
CA GLU A 164 7.12 -13.39 -22.79
C GLU A 164 6.46 -14.70 -23.23
N HIS A 165 5.24 -15.02 -22.82
CA HIS A 165 4.61 -16.33 -23.09
C HIS A 165 4.57 -16.71 -24.58
N TYR A 166 4.37 -15.72 -25.47
CA TYR A 166 4.26 -15.97 -26.91
C TYR A 166 5.61 -16.06 -27.65
N ILE A 167 6.71 -15.59 -27.04
CA ILE A 167 8.02 -15.50 -27.68
C ILE A 167 9.11 -16.32 -26.97
N ASN A 168 8.89 -16.63 -25.69
CA ASN A 168 9.84 -17.27 -24.81
C ASN A 168 9.33 -18.66 -24.45
N PRO A 169 9.91 -19.73 -25.02
CA PRO A 169 9.46 -21.09 -24.77
C PRO A 169 9.67 -21.55 -23.32
N GLN A 170 10.46 -20.82 -22.53
CA GLN A 170 10.65 -21.10 -21.10
C GLN A 170 9.56 -20.49 -20.22
N VAL A 171 8.65 -19.67 -20.78
CA VAL A 171 7.51 -19.07 -20.10
C VAL A 171 6.24 -19.74 -20.61
N ASP A 172 6.00 -20.97 -20.16
CA ASP A 172 4.91 -21.84 -20.61
C ASP A 172 3.59 -21.59 -19.86
N THR A 173 3.66 -21.22 -18.58
CA THR A 173 2.49 -20.98 -17.74
C THR A 173 2.65 -19.71 -16.91
N PHE A 174 1.52 -19.18 -16.43
CA PHE A 174 1.55 -18.07 -15.48
C PHE A 174 2.35 -18.41 -14.22
N TRP A 175 2.30 -19.66 -13.75
CA TRP A 175 3.07 -20.10 -12.59
C TRP A 175 4.58 -19.96 -12.79
N THR A 176 5.05 -20.21 -14.01
CA THR A 176 6.46 -20.01 -14.39
C THR A 176 6.84 -18.53 -14.36
N SER A 177 5.92 -17.63 -14.74
CA SER A 177 6.12 -16.18 -14.63
C SER A 177 6.07 -15.68 -13.18
N LEU A 178 5.19 -16.26 -12.36
CA LEU A 178 5.09 -15.95 -10.93
C LEU A 178 6.34 -16.40 -10.18
N TRP A 179 6.84 -17.59 -10.51
CA TRP A 179 8.12 -18.09 -10.03
C TRP A 179 9.28 -17.17 -10.42
N TRP A 180 9.33 -16.75 -11.69
CA TRP A 180 10.30 -15.78 -12.17
C TRP A 180 10.27 -14.49 -11.36
N ALA A 181 9.10 -13.86 -11.23
CA ALA A 181 8.96 -12.58 -10.54
C ALA A 181 9.33 -12.66 -9.05
N PHE A 182 9.00 -13.78 -8.39
CA PHE A 182 9.34 -13.98 -6.98
C PHE A 182 10.85 -14.09 -6.78
N LEU A 183 11.54 -14.88 -7.61
CA LEU A 183 13.00 -15.03 -7.52
C LEU A 183 13.77 -13.80 -7.98
N GLU A 184 13.24 -13.07 -8.95
CA GLU A 184 13.79 -11.79 -9.40
C GLU A 184 13.67 -10.75 -8.28
N MET A 185 12.51 -10.66 -7.62
CA MET A 185 12.34 -9.82 -6.43
C MET A 185 13.31 -10.21 -5.33
N THR A 186 13.47 -11.48 -4.98
CA THR A 186 14.45 -11.88 -3.94
C THR A 186 15.90 -11.72 -4.39
N THR A 187 16.16 -11.19 -5.59
CA THR A 187 17.49 -11.06 -6.22
C THR A 187 18.24 -12.39 -6.39
N CYS A 188 17.54 -13.52 -6.25
CA CYS A 188 18.09 -14.84 -6.54
C CYS A 188 18.22 -15.04 -8.04
N GLY A 189 17.30 -14.43 -8.81
CA GLY A 189 17.21 -14.57 -10.25
C GLY A 189 16.83 -15.99 -10.68
N THR A 190 16.66 -16.17 -11.98
CA THR A 190 16.35 -17.48 -12.58
C THR A 190 17.17 -17.70 -13.85
N ASN A 191 17.18 -18.93 -14.36
CA ASN A 191 17.77 -19.26 -15.65
C ASN A 191 16.83 -18.98 -16.84
N ILE A 192 15.75 -18.21 -16.64
CA ILE A 192 14.82 -17.81 -17.69
C ILE A 192 15.30 -16.48 -18.27
N PRO A 193 15.78 -16.46 -19.53
CA PRO A 193 16.25 -15.24 -20.17
C PRO A 193 15.06 -14.32 -20.47
N THR A 194 15.24 -13.03 -20.24
CA THR A 194 14.25 -12.00 -20.56
C THR A 194 14.51 -11.44 -21.96
N LEU A 195 13.58 -11.66 -22.88
CA LEU A 195 13.75 -11.33 -24.29
C LEU A 195 13.19 -9.94 -24.62
N THR A 196 12.09 -9.57 -23.96
CA THR A 196 11.41 -8.29 -24.17
C THR A 196 12.10 -7.13 -23.42
N PRO A 197 12.06 -5.91 -23.98
CA PRO A 197 12.45 -4.70 -23.25
C PRO A 197 11.61 -4.51 -21.97
N THR A 198 10.32 -4.81 -22.03
CA THR A 198 9.41 -4.74 -20.89
C THR A 198 9.84 -5.68 -19.77
N GLY A 199 10.10 -6.95 -20.08
CA GLY A 199 10.58 -7.95 -19.11
C GLY A 199 11.90 -7.55 -18.44
N LYS A 200 12.81 -6.92 -19.19
CA LYS A 200 14.06 -6.38 -18.63
C LYS A 200 13.82 -5.24 -17.64
N VAL A 201 12.92 -4.31 -17.98
CA VAL A 201 12.55 -3.20 -17.08
C VAL A 201 11.88 -3.75 -15.81
N LEU A 202 10.97 -4.73 -15.96
CA LEU A 202 10.33 -5.39 -14.82
C LEU A 202 11.35 -6.06 -13.90
N GLY A 203 12.36 -6.71 -14.46
CA GLY A 203 13.42 -7.35 -13.66
C GLY A 203 14.22 -6.36 -12.83
N VAL A 204 14.59 -5.22 -13.41
CA VAL A 204 15.25 -4.13 -12.68
C VAL A 204 14.37 -3.58 -11.56
N VAL A 205 13.09 -3.32 -11.84
CA VAL A 205 12.15 -2.80 -10.85
C VAL A 205 11.97 -3.77 -9.68
N LEU A 206 11.73 -5.05 -9.97
CA LEU A 206 11.57 -6.10 -8.95
C LEU A 206 12.84 -6.29 -8.11
N SER A 207 14.01 -6.30 -8.76
CA SER A 207 15.29 -6.39 -8.06
C SER A 207 15.50 -5.22 -7.09
N VAL A 208 15.21 -3.99 -7.52
CA VAL A 208 15.31 -2.80 -6.66
C VAL A 208 14.32 -2.90 -5.50
N GLU A 209 13.08 -3.30 -5.77
CA GLU A 209 12.04 -3.47 -4.76
C GLU A 209 12.45 -4.48 -3.67
N GLY A 210 12.98 -5.64 -4.06
CA GLY A 210 13.47 -6.64 -3.13
C GLY A 210 14.63 -6.19 -2.27
N LEU A 211 15.58 -5.43 -2.84
CA LEU A 211 16.68 -4.84 -2.07
C LEU A 211 16.19 -3.85 -1.00
N THR A 212 15.04 -3.21 -1.21
CA THR A 212 14.42 -2.35 -0.18
C THR A 212 13.69 -3.12 0.91
N LEU A 213 13.27 -4.36 0.66
CA LEU A 213 12.50 -5.17 1.59
C LEU A 213 13.31 -5.52 2.85
N PHE A 214 14.54 -5.96 2.67
CA PHE A 214 15.39 -6.45 3.76
C PHE A 214 15.69 -5.37 4.81
N PRO A 215 16.14 -4.15 4.43
CA PRO A 215 16.38 -3.07 5.39
C PRO A 215 15.12 -2.64 6.16
N VAL A 216 13.97 -2.56 5.50
CA VAL A 216 12.69 -2.17 6.15
C VAL A 216 12.30 -3.21 7.20
N PHE A 217 12.44 -4.49 6.88
CA PHE A 217 12.18 -5.57 7.83
C PHE A 217 13.13 -5.51 9.03
N THR A 218 14.43 -5.31 8.80
CA THR A 218 15.42 -5.17 9.88
C THR A 218 15.07 -4.01 10.82
N VAL A 219 14.80 -2.82 10.27
CA VAL A 219 14.42 -1.64 11.07
C VAL A 219 13.16 -1.89 11.88
N TYR A 220 12.16 -2.56 11.30
CA TYR A 220 10.93 -2.89 12.00
C TYR A 220 11.19 -3.81 13.21
N ILE A 221 11.93 -4.89 13.01
CA ILE A 221 12.26 -5.85 14.09
C ILE A 221 13.10 -5.17 15.17
N THR A 222 14.12 -4.39 14.79
CA THR A 222 14.93 -3.63 15.75
C THR A 222 14.07 -2.69 16.58
N ASN A 223 13.16 -1.93 15.95
CA ASN A 223 12.26 -1.04 16.68
C ASN A 223 11.30 -1.79 17.59
N ALA A 224 10.80 -2.96 17.18
CA ALA A 224 9.96 -3.81 18.02
C ALA A 224 10.71 -4.30 19.27
N VAL A 225 11.95 -4.78 19.09
CA VAL A 225 12.82 -5.23 20.20
C VAL A 225 13.18 -4.06 21.12
N LEU A 226 13.55 -2.90 20.57
CA LEU A 226 13.85 -1.69 21.35
C LEU A 226 12.64 -1.23 22.18
N LYS A 227 11.43 -1.33 21.61
CA LYS A 227 10.20 -1.01 22.33
C LYS A 227 9.97 -1.97 23.50
N ILE A 228 10.16 -3.28 23.30
CA ILE A 228 10.04 -4.28 24.36
C ILE A 228 11.08 -4.03 25.47
N ASN A 229 12.33 -3.76 25.09
CA ASN A 229 13.41 -3.49 26.05
C ASN A 229 13.16 -2.21 26.86
N ARG A 230 12.66 -1.13 26.23
CA ARG A 230 12.31 0.11 26.93
C ARG A 230 11.16 -0.12 27.92
N SER A 231 10.10 -0.83 27.51
CA SER A 231 8.98 -1.18 28.42
C SER A 231 9.41 -2.04 29.61
N ARG A 232 10.39 -2.94 29.42
CA ARG A 232 10.95 -3.75 30.52
C ARG A 232 11.77 -2.90 31.50
N ASN A 233 12.58 -1.98 31.00
CA ASN A 233 13.43 -1.11 31.84
C ASN A 233 12.61 -0.07 32.64
N ASP A 234 11.52 0.43 32.06
CA ASP A 234 10.59 1.34 32.75
C ASP A 234 9.79 0.61 33.86
N GLY A 235 9.52 -0.69 33.69
CA GLY A 235 8.88 -1.54 34.70
C GLY A 235 9.77 -1.88 35.90
N ASP A 236 11.06 -2.15 35.65
CA ASP A 236 12.03 -2.51 36.69
C ASP A 236 12.40 -1.30 37.58
N SER A 237 12.57 -0.13 36.95
CA SER A 237 12.84 1.12 37.67
C SER A 237 11.68 1.61 38.54
N SER A 238 10.44 1.29 38.17
CA SER A 238 9.25 1.61 38.98
C SER A 238 9.02 0.62 40.13
N SER A 239 9.42 -0.65 40.01
CA SER A 239 9.42 -1.60 41.13
C SER A 239 10.50 -1.30 42.18
N ASP A 240 11.70 -0.89 41.77
CA ASP A 240 12.78 -0.52 42.71
C ASP A 240 12.47 0.78 43.47
N THR A 241 11.79 1.72 42.81
CA THR A 241 11.32 2.96 43.46
C THR A 241 10.17 2.67 44.45
N ALA A 242 9.26 1.74 44.13
CA ALA A 242 8.19 1.35 45.06
C ALA A 242 8.70 0.55 46.26
N ALA A 243 9.70 -0.32 46.08
CA ALA A 243 10.32 -1.09 47.16
C ALA A 243 11.10 -0.19 48.13
N SER A 244 11.84 0.80 47.63
CA SER A 244 12.63 1.73 48.46
C SER A 244 11.79 2.76 49.25
N VAL A 245 10.58 3.11 48.77
CA VAL A 245 9.66 4.01 49.49
C VAL A 245 8.92 3.30 50.63
N SER A 246 8.86 1.96 50.63
CA SER A 246 8.14 1.16 51.63
C SER A 246 8.92 0.87 52.93
N SER A 247 10.18 1.31 53.05
CA SER A 247 11.03 1.04 54.23
C SER A 247 11.57 2.31 54.91
N PRO A 248 10.81 2.94 55.84
CA PRO A 248 11.36 3.83 56.84
C PRO A 248 11.58 3.10 58.19
N THR A 249 12.86 2.99 58.56
CA THR A 249 13.41 3.10 59.94
C THR A 249 12.67 2.42 61.10
N ALA A 250 13.20 1.28 61.53
CA ALA A 250 13.06 0.79 62.91
C ALA A 250 14.45 0.80 63.57
N GLU A 251 14.93 1.97 64.01
CA GLU A 251 16.13 2.02 64.85
C GLU A 251 16.11 3.27 65.76
N GLY A 252 16.16 3.03 67.07
CA GLY A 252 16.67 3.98 68.06
C GLY A 252 15.65 4.73 68.94
N SER A 253 15.09 4.07 69.96
CA SER A 253 14.64 4.77 71.18
C SER A 253 14.82 3.88 72.41
N ALA A 254 16.06 3.77 72.88
CA ALA A 254 16.37 3.28 74.22
C ALA A 254 16.38 4.47 75.20
N ALA A 255 15.58 4.34 76.25
CA ALA A 255 15.33 5.33 77.28
C ALA A 255 16.58 5.65 78.12
N GLY A 256 16.84 6.94 78.33
CA GLY A 256 17.80 7.46 79.32
C GLY A 256 17.13 8.55 80.15
N SER A 257 16.77 8.20 81.39
CA SER A 257 16.20 9.09 82.40
C SER A 257 17.27 10.01 83.01
N PRO A 258 16.93 11.27 83.35
CA PRO A 258 17.52 11.84 84.55
C PRO A 258 16.48 12.58 85.40
N GLY A 259 16.31 12.12 86.65
CA GLY A 259 15.68 12.88 87.72
C GLY A 259 16.66 13.00 88.88
N HIS A 260 17.25 14.18 89.06
CA HIS A 260 17.98 14.55 90.28
C HIS A 260 17.57 15.97 90.70
N ALA A 261 17.30 16.10 92.00
CA ALA A 261 16.70 17.24 92.70
C ALA A 261 17.55 18.53 92.74
N ASN A 262 16.89 19.68 92.88
CA ASN A 262 17.15 20.69 93.94
C ASN A 262 16.23 21.92 93.81
N GLY A 263 15.70 22.40 94.94
CA GLY A 263 14.99 23.67 95.09
C GLY A 263 13.73 23.57 95.95
#